data_AF-A0A438CHZ1-F1
#
_entry.id   AF-A0A438CHZ1-F1
#
_cell.length_a   1.000
_cell.length_b   1.000
_cell.length_c   1.000
_cell.angle_alpha   90.00
_cell.angle_beta   90.00
_cell.angle_gamma   90.00
#
_symmetry.space_group_name_H-M   'P 1'
#
loop_
_entity.id
_entity.type
_entity.pdbx_description
1 polymer ?
#
loop_
_entity_poly.entity_id
_entity_poly.type
_entity_poly.pdbx_seq_one_letter_code
_entity_poly.pdbx_strand_id
1 'polypeptide(L)'
;MASKPGILTDWPWTPLGNFKYVVLAPWAIHAIHSFLVKDEKERDVAHFLIFPFLLSRMLHNQLWISLSRHRTAKGNNRIVDKGIEFEQVDRERNWDDQIIFNGIIFYIAYFILPGASHMPLWRADGVVITILLHTGPVEFLYYWLHRALHHHYLYSRYHSHHHSSIVTEPITCKN
;
A
#
# COMPACT_ATOMS: atom_id res chain seq x y z
N MET A 1 14.47 -1.84 -12.44
CA MET A 1 13.32 -1.25 -13.15
C MET A 1 12.80 -2.24 -14.20
N ALA A 2 11.61 -2.00 -14.75
CA ALA A 2 11.08 -2.77 -15.87
C ALA A 2 12.01 -2.67 -17.09
N SER A 3 12.00 -3.68 -17.97
CA SER A 3 12.93 -3.75 -19.10
C SER A 3 12.74 -2.65 -20.15
N LYS A 4 11.52 -2.09 -20.25
CA LYS A 4 11.18 -0.93 -21.08
C LYS A 4 10.14 -0.07 -20.36
N PRO A 5 10.51 0.81 -19.41
CA PRO A 5 9.54 1.51 -18.56
C PRO A 5 8.52 2.32 -19.39
N GLY A 6 7.27 2.32 -18.92
CA GLY A 6 6.16 3.04 -19.55
C GLY A 6 5.83 4.35 -18.84
N ILE A 7 4.75 5.01 -19.27
CA ILE A 7 4.20 6.17 -18.56
C ILE A 7 3.69 5.70 -17.19
N LEU A 8 3.90 6.50 -16.13
CA LEU A 8 3.52 6.20 -14.75
C LEU A 8 4.22 4.96 -14.16
N THR A 9 5.41 4.59 -14.67
CA THR A 9 6.24 3.58 -14.01
C THR A 9 6.76 4.08 -12.65
N ASP A 10 7.05 5.37 -12.54
CA ASP A 10 7.48 5.99 -11.29
C ASP A 10 6.33 6.73 -10.60
N TRP A 11 6.36 6.77 -9.28
CA TRP A 11 5.44 7.56 -8.48
C TRP A 11 5.67 9.07 -8.69
N PRO A 12 4.62 9.90 -8.61
CA PRO A 12 4.78 11.36 -8.72
C PRO A 12 5.76 11.96 -7.70
N TRP A 13 5.94 11.30 -6.55
CA TRP A 13 6.85 11.72 -5.48
C TRP A 13 8.21 11.02 -5.50
N THR A 14 8.54 10.22 -6.52
CA THR A 14 9.88 9.63 -6.67
C THR A 14 11.01 10.66 -6.53
N PRO A 15 10.92 11.89 -7.07
CA PRO A 15 11.97 12.90 -6.89
C PRO A 15 12.24 13.31 -5.43
N LEU A 16 11.29 13.08 -4.51
CA LEU A 16 11.45 13.41 -3.09
C LEU A 16 12.31 12.38 -2.34
N GLY A 17 12.55 11.19 -2.91
CA GLY A 17 13.30 10.11 -2.27
C GLY A 17 12.77 9.82 -0.86
N ASN A 18 13.64 9.86 0.15
CA ASN A 18 13.28 9.61 1.55
C ASN A 18 12.34 10.68 2.16
N PHE A 19 12.16 11.84 1.51
CA PHE A 19 11.25 12.90 1.97
C PHE A 19 9.79 12.72 1.49
N LYS A 20 9.49 11.66 0.76
CA LYS A 20 8.16 11.39 0.20
C LYS A 20 6.99 11.45 1.19
N TYR A 21 7.22 11.22 2.47
CA TYR A 21 6.18 11.32 3.51
C TYR A 21 5.61 12.74 3.68
N VAL A 22 6.32 13.78 3.24
CA VAL A 22 5.83 15.17 3.20
C VAL A 22 4.53 15.28 2.40
N VAL A 23 4.30 14.40 1.41
CA VAL A 23 3.06 14.35 0.62
C VAL A 23 1.82 14.18 1.51
N LEU A 24 1.92 13.43 2.61
CA LEU A 24 0.82 13.22 3.55
C LEU A 24 0.74 14.28 4.66
N ALA A 25 1.79 15.08 4.85
CA ALA A 25 1.90 15.98 6.00
C ALA A 25 0.74 17.00 6.10
N PRO A 26 0.33 17.71 5.02
CA PRO A 26 -0.78 18.66 5.12
C PRO A 26 -2.09 18.01 5.58
N TRP A 27 -2.36 16.81 5.07
CA TRP A 27 -3.57 16.04 5.40
C TRP A 27 -3.56 15.56 6.85
N ALA A 28 -2.44 14.98 7.30
CA ALA A 28 -2.29 14.51 8.67
C ALA A 28 -2.36 15.66 9.68
N ILE A 29 -1.68 16.78 9.40
CA ILE A 29 -1.72 17.99 10.23
C ILE A 29 -3.15 18.51 10.32
N HIS A 30 -3.85 18.63 9.20
CA HIS A 30 -5.22 19.11 9.17
C HIS A 30 -6.17 18.20 9.97
N ALA A 31 -6.03 16.87 9.83
CA ALA A 31 -6.82 15.89 10.58
C ALA A 31 -6.58 15.97 12.09
N ILE A 32 -5.33 16.02 12.52
CA ILE A 32 -4.95 16.13 13.93
C ILE A 32 -5.42 17.48 14.50
N HIS A 33 -5.15 18.58 13.81
CA HIS A 33 -5.56 19.91 14.24
C HIS A 33 -7.09 20.00 14.39
N SER A 34 -7.83 19.53 13.38
CA SER A 34 -9.30 19.51 13.42
C SER A 34 -9.82 18.69 14.60
N PHE A 35 -9.18 17.57 14.93
CA PHE A 35 -9.59 16.74 16.05
C PHE A 35 -9.27 17.37 17.41
N LEU A 36 -8.14 18.06 17.55
CA LEU A 36 -7.71 18.66 18.82
C LEU A 36 -8.43 19.97 19.14
N VAL A 37 -8.68 20.80 18.13
CA VAL A 37 -9.16 22.19 18.32
C VAL A 37 -10.69 22.29 18.28
N LYS A 38 -11.37 21.44 17.50
CA LYS A 38 -12.83 21.49 17.42
C LYS A 38 -13.50 20.97 18.69
N ASP A 39 -14.71 21.47 18.94
CA ASP A 39 -15.59 21.00 20.01
C ASP A 39 -15.96 19.53 19.81
N GLU A 40 -16.25 18.82 20.90
CA GLU A 40 -16.53 17.37 20.90
C GLU A 40 -17.62 16.96 19.90
N LYS A 41 -18.63 17.81 19.70
CA LYS A 41 -19.74 17.55 18.78
C LYS A 41 -19.36 17.66 17.30
N GLU A 42 -18.25 18.33 16.99
CA GLU A 42 -17.74 18.52 15.62
C GLU A 42 -16.51 17.67 15.31
N ARG A 43 -16.03 16.89 16.30
CA ARG A 43 -14.87 16.02 16.13
C ARG A 43 -15.25 14.81 15.31
N ASP A 44 -14.54 14.65 14.21
CA ASP A 44 -14.66 13.47 13.35
C ASP A 44 -13.54 12.48 13.63
N VAL A 45 -13.88 11.41 14.34
CA VAL A 45 -12.93 10.35 14.68
C VAL A 45 -12.46 9.60 13.42
N ALA A 46 -13.31 9.46 12.40
CA ALA A 46 -12.94 8.75 11.18
C ALA A 46 -11.83 9.48 10.42
N HIS A 47 -11.93 10.81 10.29
CA HIS A 47 -10.89 11.65 9.70
C HIS A 47 -9.56 11.56 10.45
N PHE A 48 -9.62 11.63 11.79
CA PHE A 48 -8.45 11.53 12.65
C PHE A 48 -7.76 10.15 12.51
N LEU A 49 -8.54 9.07 12.47
CA LEU A 49 -8.02 7.70 12.45
C LEU A 49 -7.34 7.31 11.12
N ILE A 50 -7.49 8.07 10.03
CA ILE A 50 -6.78 7.81 8.77
C ILE A 50 -5.27 7.76 9.01
N PHE A 51 -4.69 8.73 9.74
CA PHE A 51 -3.24 8.76 9.95
C PHE A 51 -2.72 7.61 10.85
N PRO A 52 -3.29 7.35 12.04
CA PRO A 52 -2.97 6.15 12.83
C PRO A 52 -3.13 4.85 12.04
N PHE A 53 -4.15 4.74 11.19
CA PHE A 53 -4.32 3.59 10.31
C PHE A 53 -3.15 3.43 9.35
N LEU A 54 -2.71 4.49 8.65
CA LEU A 54 -1.55 4.43 7.75
C LEU A 54 -0.26 4.03 8.49
N LEU A 55 -0.04 4.56 9.70
CA LEU A 55 1.09 4.16 10.55
C LEU A 55 1.02 2.67 10.93
N SER A 56 -0.17 2.18 11.28
CA SER A 56 -0.38 0.76 11.56
C SER A 56 -0.05 -0.13 10.35
N ARG A 57 -0.35 0.33 9.13
CA ARG A 57 -0.01 -0.39 7.88
C ARG A 57 1.49 -0.43 7.64
N MET A 58 2.19 0.67 7.94
CA MET A 58 3.65 0.73 7.88
C MET A 58 4.28 -0.28 8.85
N LEU A 59 3.87 -0.26 10.12
CA LEU A 59 4.35 -1.18 11.15
C LEU A 59 4.07 -2.63 10.78
N HIS A 60 2.83 -2.92 10.37
CA HIS A 60 2.41 -4.26 9.97
C HIS A 60 3.27 -4.81 8.82
N ASN A 61 3.47 -4.03 7.76
CA ASN A 61 4.33 -4.44 6.64
C ASN A 61 5.77 -4.68 7.10
N GLN A 62 6.35 -3.77 7.89
CA GLN A 62 7.71 -3.90 8.39
C GLN A 62 7.91 -5.16 9.26
N LEU A 63 6.92 -5.50 10.09
CA LEU A 63 6.94 -6.73 10.89
C LEU A 63 6.97 -7.98 10.01
N TRP A 64 6.12 -8.05 8.98
CA TRP A 64 6.07 -9.19 8.07
C TRP A 64 7.31 -9.32 7.20
N ILE A 65 7.86 -8.21 6.72
CA ILE A 65 9.14 -8.20 5.98
C ILE A 65 10.24 -8.75 6.88
N SER A 66 10.35 -8.23 8.11
CA SER A 66 11.36 -8.68 9.08
C SER A 66 11.23 -10.17 9.38
N LEU A 67 10.00 -10.66 9.59
CA LEU A 67 9.73 -12.07 9.84
C LEU A 67 10.06 -12.95 8.62
N SER A 68 9.71 -12.50 7.41
CA SER A 68 10.02 -13.20 6.16
C SER A 68 11.53 -13.32 5.96
N ARG A 69 12.27 -12.22 6.08
CA ARG A 69 13.75 -12.21 5.96
C ARG A 69 14.41 -13.10 7.00
N HIS A 70 13.95 -13.05 8.25
CA HIS A 70 14.45 -13.94 9.31
C HIS A 70 14.25 -15.42 8.97
N ARG A 71 13.06 -15.79 8.48
CA ARG A 71 12.79 -17.17 8.05
C ARG A 71 13.66 -17.59 6.87
N THR A 72 13.85 -16.71 5.88
CA THR A 72 14.74 -16.97 4.74
C THR A 72 16.20 -17.13 5.20
N ALA A 73 16.66 -16.32 6.15
CA ALA A 73 18.03 -16.40 6.69
C ALA A 73 18.30 -17.73 7.40
N LYS A 74 17.31 -18.30 8.11
CA LYS A 74 17.44 -19.62 8.76
C LYS A 74 17.54 -20.80 7.78
N GLY A 75 17.15 -20.66 6.51
CA GLY A 75 17.35 -21.67 5.47
C GLY A 75 16.32 -22.82 5.44
N ASN A 76 15.72 -23.19 6.58
CA ASN A 76 14.88 -24.40 6.68
C ASN A 76 13.58 -24.41 5.87
N ASN A 77 13.14 -23.27 5.33
CA ASN A 77 11.87 -23.13 4.59
C ASN A 77 12.06 -22.47 3.21
N ARG A 78 13.25 -22.62 2.60
CA ARG A 78 13.53 -22.06 1.28
C ARG A 78 12.93 -22.92 0.18
N ILE A 79 12.13 -22.30 -0.69
CA ILE A 79 11.62 -22.93 -1.92
C ILE A 79 12.73 -23.03 -2.98
N VAL A 80 13.56 -21.99 -3.05
CA VAL A 80 14.74 -21.91 -3.93
C VAL A 80 15.96 -21.72 -3.05
N ASP A 81 17.03 -22.48 -3.31
CA ASP A 81 18.28 -22.38 -2.55
C ASP A 81 19.10 -21.15 -2.98
N LYS A 82 18.55 -19.96 -2.69
CA LYS A 82 19.13 -18.65 -2.94
C LYS A 82 18.86 -17.71 -1.76
N GLY A 83 19.83 -16.84 -1.47
CA GLY A 83 19.69 -15.76 -0.50
C GLY A 83 18.98 -14.55 -1.09
N ILE A 84 18.59 -13.61 -0.23
CA ILE A 84 18.15 -12.28 -0.67
C ILE A 84 19.39 -11.43 -0.97
N GLU A 85 19.53 -10.98 -2.21
CA GLU A 85 20.63 -10.13 -2.65
C GLU A 85 20.33 -8.65 -2.40
N PHE A 86 21.37 -7.83 -2.23
CA PHE A 86 21.23 -6.39 -2.01
C PHE A 86 20.46 -5.71 -3.14
N GLU A 87 20.65 -6.14 -4.38
CA GLU A 87 19.91 -5.59 -5.51
C GLU A 87 18.41 -5.86 -5.41
N GLN A 88 17.98 -6.98 -4.80
CA GLN A 88 16.55 -7.20 -4.56
C GLN A 88 16.04 -6.27 -3.47
N VAL A 89 16.80 -6.12 -2.37
CA VAL A 89 16.45 -5.21 -1.28
C VAL A 89 16.26 -3.78 -1.79
N ASP A 90 17.15 -3.31 -2.66
CA ASP A 90 17.08 -1.97 -3.23
C ASP A 90 15.88 -1.79 -4.17
N ARG A 91 15.57 -2.80 -4.99
CA ARG A 91 14.38 -2.78 -5.87
C ARG A 91 13.09 -2.69 -5.08
N GLU A 92 13.01 -3.39 -3.95
CA GLU A 92 11.80 -3.51 -3.17
C GLU A 92 11.68 -2.45 -2.06
N ARG A 93 12.64 -1.52 -1.97
CA ARG A 93 12.71 -0.48 -0.92
C ARG A 93 11.52 0.47 -0.90
N ASN A 94 10.85 0.65 -2.03
CA ASN A 94 9.75 1.58 -2.24
C ASN A 94 8.35 1.00 -1.93
N TRP A 95 8.29 -0.13 -1.23
CA TRP A 95 7.05 -0.83 -0.87
C TRP A 95 5.99 0.02 -0.15
N ASP A 96 6.41 1.11 0.46
CA ASP A 96 5.60 2.05 1.24
C ASP A 96 4.94 3.15 0.39
N ASP A 97 5.27 3.27 -0.90
CA ASP A 97 4.61 4.21 -1.80
C ASP A 97 3.11 3.94 -1.93
N GLN A 98 2.71 2.66 -1.90
CA GLN A 98 1.31 2.27 -1.86
C GLN A 98 0.59 2.78 -0.60
N ILE A 99 1.28 2.93 0.53
CA ILE A 99 0.68 3.50 1.76
C ILE A 99 0.42 4.98 1.55
N ILE A 100 1.35 5.71 0.93
CA ILE A 100 1.18 7.14 0.60
C ILE A 100 -0.01 7.31 -0.34
N PHE A 101 -0.07 6.51 -1.41
CA PHE A 101 -1.17 6.55 -2.37
C PHE A 101 -2.54 6.28 -1.73
N ASN A 102 -2.66 5.22 -0.93
CA ASN A 102 -3.90 4.91 -0.22
C ASN A 102 -4.26 6.01 0.78
N GLY A 103 -3.28 6.62 1.45
CA GLY A 103 -3.50 7.76 2.33
C GLY A 103 -4.14 8.94 1.62
N ILE A 104 -3.62 9.32 0.45
CA ILE A 104 -4.22 10.38 -0.39
C ILE A 104 -5.66 10.02 -0.74
N ILE A 105 -5.91 8.78 -1.18
CA ILE A 105 -7.26 8.33 -1.52
C ILE A 105 -8.21 8.44 -0.32
N PHE A 106 -7.80 7.98 0.87
CA PHE A 106 -8.66 8.05 2.06
C PHE A 106 -8.99 9.48 2.44
N TYR A 107 -8.02 10.39 2.40
CA TYR A 107 -8.27 11.80 2.70
C TYR A 107 -9.15 12.47 1.64
N ILE A 108 -8.95 12.19 0.35
CA ILE A 108 -9.83 12.70 -0.71
C ILE A 108 -11.25 12.14 -0.55
N ALA A 109 -11.38 10.83 -0.31
CA ALA A 109 -12.66 10.17 -0.13
C ALA A 109 -13.42 10.75 1.07
N TYR A 110 -12.72 11.10 2.15
CA TYR A 110 -13.30 11.80 3.30
C TYR A 110 -14.00 13.11 2.91
N PHE A 111 -13.36 13.94 2.07
CA PHE A 111 -13.92 15.23 1.66
C PHE A 111 -15.00 15.13 0.58
N ILE A 112 -14.97 14.08 -0.25
CA ILE A 112 -15.87 13.96 -1.41
C ILE A 112 -17.11 13.11 -1.07
N LEU A 113 -16.99 12.09 -0.23
CA LEU A 113 -18.09 11.17 0.06
C LEU A 113 -18.88 11.64 1.28
N PRO A 114 -20.18 11.97 1.14
CA PRO A 114 -20.99 12.47 2.25
C PRO A 114 -21.05 11.51 3.46
N GLY A 115 -20.96 10.19 3.19
CA GLY A 115 -21.00 9.15 4.22
C GLY A 115 -19.65 8.82 4.86
N ALA A 116 -18.55 9.47 4.46
CA ALA A 116 -17.22 9.22 5.03
C ALA A 116 -16.96 10.04 6.31
N SER A 117 -17.77 11.06 6.59
CA SER A 117 -17.71 11.82 7.83
C SER A 117 -18.53 11.18 8.95
N HIS A 118 -18.06 11.32 10.19
CA HIS A 118 -18.71 10.82 11.41
C HIS A 118 -19.13 9.35 11.33
N MET A 119 -18.31 8.52 10.67
CA MET A 119 -18.58 7.09 10.56
C MET A 119 -18.52 6.41 11.93
N PRO A 120 -19.39 5.42 12.20
CA PRO A 120 -19.28 4.61 13.41
C PRO A 120 -17.95 3.84 13.39
N LEU A 121 -17.35 3.66 14.56
CA LEU A 121 -16.09 2.90 14.71
C LEU A 121 -16.24 1.43 14.30
N TRP A 122 -17.46 0.89 14.37
CA TRP A 122 -17.74 -0.51 14.04
C TRP A 122 -19.12 -0.66 13.40
N ARG A 123 -19.20 -1.47 12.35
CA ARG A 123 -20.46 -1.86 11.70
C ARG A 123 -20.32 -3.22 11.00
N ALA A 124 -21.09 -4.21 11.44
CA ALA A 124 -20.95 -5.59 10.95
C ALA A 124 -21.40 -5.76 9.49
N ASP A 125 -22.45 -5.05 9.07
CA ASP A 125 -22.90 -5.00 7.68
C ASP A 125 -21.79 -4.47 6.74
N GLY A 126 -21.03 -3.46 7.17
CA GLY A 126 -19.89 -2.91 6.44
C GLY A 126 -18.78 -3.94 6.25
N VAL A 127 -18.53 -4.78 7.26
CA VAL A 127 -17.59 -5.90 7.15
C VAL A 127 -18.08 -6.91 6.11
N VAL A 128 -19.35 -7.31 6.16
CA VAL A 128 -19.93 -8.24 5.19
C VAL A 128 -19.86 -7.67 3.77
N ILE A 129 -20.24 -6.41 3.57
CA ILE A 129 -20.17 -5.72 2.28
C ILE A 129 -18.72 -5.68 1.78
N THR A 130 -17.76 -5.35 2.64
CA THR A 130 -16.33 -5.31 2.28
C THR A 130 -15.83 -6.68 1.83
N ILE A 131 -16.20 -7.75 2.54
CA ILE A 131 -15.85 -9.13 2.15
C ILE A 131 -16.43 -9.45 0.78
N LEU A 132 -17.72 -9.18 0.54
CA LEU A 132 -18.38 -9.49 -0.74
C LEU A 132 -17.79 -8.68 -1.90
N LEU A 133 -17.50 -7.39 -1.69
CA LEU A 133 -16.86 -6.54 -2.69
C LEU A 133 -15.43 -7.02 -2.99
N HIS A 134 -14.71 -7.46 -1.96
CA HIS A 134 -13.35 -7.98 -2.12
C HIS A 134 -13.35 -9.30 -2.88
N THR A 135 -14.03 -10.33 -2.36
CA THR A 135 -14.00 -11.69 -2.93
C THR A 135 -14.74 -11.83 -4.25
N GLY A 136 -15.61 -10.88 -4.60
CA GLY A 136 -16.27 -10.83 -5.91
C GLY A 136 -15.57 -9.86 -6.87
N PRO A 137 -16.01 -8.59 -6.96
CA PRO A 137 -15.49 -7.62 -7.91
C PRO A 137 -13.97 -7.42 -7.90
N VAL A 138 -13.35 -7.26 -6.72
CA VAL A 138 -11.92 -6.92 -6.64
C VAL A 138 -11.06 -8.08 -7.13
N GLU A 139 -11.31 -9.31 -6.65
CA GLU A 139 -10.58 -10.49 -7.10
C GLU A 139 -10.78 -10.75 -8.61
N PHE A 140 -11.99 -10.56 -9.13
CA PHE A 140 -12.26 -10.68 -10.57
C PHE A 140 -11.42 -9.68 -11.38
N LEU A 141 -11.43 -8.40 -11.00
CA LEU A 141 -10.65 -7.37 -11.68
C LEU A 141 -9.15 -7.62 -11.55
N TYR A 142 -8.69 -8.02 -10.37
CA TYR A 142 -7.29 -8.35 -10.10
C TYR A 142 -6.81 -9.48 -11.02
N TYR A 143 -7.56 -10.58 -11.14
CA TYR A 143 -7.21 -11.70 -12.00
C TYR A 143 -7.02 -11.28 -13.46
N TRP A 144 -7.99 -10.56 -14.03
CA TRP A 144 -7.93 -10.15 -15.43
C TRP A 144 -6.85 -9.09 -15.68
N LEU A 145 -6.66 -8.14 -14.76
CA LEU A 145 -5.58 -7.18 -14.84
C LEU A 145 -4.22 -7.87 -14.79
N HIS A 146 -4.03 -8.80 -13.85
CA HIS A 146 -2.78 -9.54 -13.73
C HIS A 146 -2.50 -10.35 -14.99
N ARG A 147 -3.52 -11.02 -15.55
CA ARG A 147 -3.40 -11.72 -16.84
C ARG A 147 -3.03 -10.79 -17.98
N ALA A 148 -3.61 -9.58 -18.04
CA ALA A 148 -3.27 -8.58 -19.04
C ALA A 148 -1.82 -8.08 -18.88
N LEU A 149 -1.35 -7.88 -17.65
CA LEU A 149 0.03 -7.48 -17.34
C LEU A 149 1.07 -8.50 -17.83
N HIS A 150 0.69 -9.76 -18.02
CA HIS A 150 1.54 -10.79 -18.62
C HIS A 150 1.59 -10.77 -20.15
N HIS A 151 0.77 -9.94 -20.81
CA HIS A 151 0.91 -9.72 -22.25
C HIS A 151 2.21 -8.98 -22.55
N HIS A 152 3.00 -9.43 -23.53
CA HIS A 152 4.39 -8.99 -23.78
C HIS A 152 4.62 -7.46 -23.72
N TYR A 153 3.69 -6.69 -24.27
CA TYR A 153 3.73 -5.22 -24.24
C TYR A 153 3.68 -4.65 -22.81
N LEU A 154 2.72 -5.10 -21.99
CA LEU A 154 2.55 -4.66 -20.61
C LEU A 154 3.58 -5.31 -19.69
N TYR A 155 3.96 -6.55 -19.96
CA TYR A 155 4.98 -7.27 -19.19
C TYR A 155 6.30 -6.50 -19.18
N SER A 156 6.84 -6.17 -20.36
CA SER A 156 8.12 -5.45 -20.46
C SER A 156 8.10 -4.06 -19.80
N ARG A 157 6.92 -3.42 -19.69
CA ARG A 157 6.76 -2.05 -19.16
C ARG A 157 6.45 -1.97 -17.68
N TYR A 158 5.64 -2.90 -17.18
CA TYR A 158 4.98 -2.76 -15.88
C TYR A 158 5.09 -4.00 -14.99
N HIS A 159 5.38 -5.19 -15.53
CA HIS A 159 5.33 -6.43 -14.73
C HIS A 159 6.65 -7.21 -14.69
N SER A 160 7.56 -7.00 -15.64
CA SER A 160 8.85 -7.71 -15.70
C SER A 160 9.73 -7.47 -14.48
N HIS A 161 9.63 -6.28 -13.89
CA HIS A 161 10.38 -5.91 -12.69
C HIS A 161 10.00 -6.77 -11.48
N HIS A 162 8.70 -6.97 -11.28
CA HIS A 162 8.14 -7.84 -10.24
C HIS A 162 8.70 -9.27 -10.32
N HIS A 163 8.80 -9.84 -11.53
CA HIS A 163 9.35 -11.18 -11.76
C HIS A 163 10.87 -11.30 -11.56
N SER A 164 11.58 -10.18 -11.34
CA SER A 164 13.02 -10.21 -11.06
C SER A 164 13.34 -10.53 -9.59
N SER A 165 12.34 -10.54 -8.70
CA SER A 165 12.50 -10.96 -7.31
C SER A 165 12.45 -12.48 -7.23
N ILE A 166 13.57 -13.08 -6.83
CA ILE A 166 13.74 -14.53 -6.77
C ILE A 166 13.33 -15.06 -5.39
N VAL A 167 13.64 -14.30 -4.34
CA VAL A 167 13.19 -14.58 -2.98
C VAL A 167 11.89 -13.84 -2.76
N THR A 168 10.78 -14.56 -2.64
CA THR A 168 9.48 -13.91 -2.43
C THR A 168 9.37 -13.38 -1.01
N GLU A 169 9.04 -12.10 -0.89
CA GLU A 169 8.75 -11.40 0.35
C GLU A 169 7.30 -10.87 0.34
N PRO A 170 6.71 -10.53 1.50
CA PRO A 170 5.38 -9.91 1.58
C PRO A 170 5.23 -8.60 0.78
N ILE A 171 6.34 -7.99 0.37
CA ILE A 171 6.39 -6.78 -0.47
C ILE A 171 6.59 -7.09 -1.94
N THR A 172 7.07 -8.29 -2.29
CA THR A 172 7.26 -8.69 -3.68
C THR A 172 5.94 -8.62 -4.45
N CYS A 173 4.82 -9.02 -3.84
CA CYS A 173 3.48 -8.91 -4.46
C CYS A 173 2.94 -7.48 -4.65
N LYS A 174 3.63 -6.46 -4.14
CA LYS A 174 3.17 -5.06 -4.14
C LYS A 174 4.00 -4.14 -5.06
N ASN A 175 5.09 -4.67 -5.65
CA ASN A 175 6.02 -3.96 -6.53
C ASN A 175 5.79 -4.30 -8.00
#